data_AF-A0A1V1UBW3-F1
#
_entry.id   AF-A0A1V1UBW3-F1
#
_cell.length_a   1.000
_cell.length_b   1.000
_cell.length_c   1.000
_cell.angle_alpha   90.00
_cell.angle_beta   90.00
_cell.angle_gamma   90.00
#
_symmetry.space_group_name_H-M   'P 1'
#
loop_
_entity.id
_entity.type
_entity.pdbx_description
1 polymer ?
#
loop_
_entity_poly.entity_id
_entity_poly.type
_entity_poly.pdbx_seq_one_letter_code
_entity_poly.pdbx_strand_id
1 'polypeptide(L)'
;MASNSYDMIVIGAGPGGYVAAIRGAQLGLNVAIVEREHMGGICLNWGCIPTKAMLRSSEVFHLMHRAKEFGLKAEGIGYDLDAVVKRSRGVAKQLSSGVAHLMKKNKITVVMGEATLPAKGKVSVKTDKGTEELSAKNIVLATGARARELPGLEADGERVWTYKHALVPPHMPKKLLVIGSGAIGIEFASFYNTLGADTTVVEVMDRILPVEDAEISAFAKKSFEKQKMKIKVKAMVKQLDRAKDKVTAHIKIDGKVEKHEFDSVISAVGIVANTEGLGLEKLGAKIEKSFVVTDAFCRSGVEGLYVIGDATNGPWLAHKASHEGVMVAELIAGGHPHAVEPDSIAGCTYCHPQVASVGLTEAQAKDKGYKIKVGRFPFIGNGKAIAMGEAEGMIKTVFDDKTGELLGAHMIGAEVTELIQGYVVGRQLETTEEELMHAVFPHPTLSEMMHESVLDAYDRVIHI
;
A
#
# COMPACT_ATOMS: atom_id res chain seq x y z
N MET A 1 -0.28 41.42 12.29
CA MET A 1 0.17 40.30 13.14
C MET A 1 1.46 39.77 12.54
N ALA A 2 2.51 39.57 13.33
CA ALA A 2 3.81 39.12 12.79
C ALA A 2 3.62 37.73 12.16
N SER A 3 3.96 37.58 10.88
CA SER A 3 3.91 36.29 10.19
C SER A 3 4.96 35.36 10.78
N ASN A 4 4.56 34.18 11.24
CA ASN A 4 5.51 33.17 11.72
C ASN A 4 6.30 32.63 10.52
N SER A 5 7.60 32.91 10.48
CA SER A 5 8.50 32.50 9.41
C SER A 5 9.23 31.21 9.74
N TYR A 6 9.26 30.28 8.80
CA TYR A 6 9.92 28.98 8.89
C TYR A 6 10.86 28.77 7.69
N ASP A 7 11.82 27.86 7.82
CA ASP A 7 12.66 27.44 6.69
C ASP A 7 11.89 26.49 5.78
N MET A 8 11.07 25.62 6.39
CA MET A 8 10.22 24.63 5.73
C MET A 8 8.85 24.54 6.41
N ILE A 9 7.78 24.59 5.62
CA ILE A 9 6.43 24.23 6.07
C ILE A 9 6.00 22.95 5.37
N VAL A 10 5.52 21.97 6.12
CA VAL A 10 4.93 20.75 5.59
C VAL A 10 3.41 20.80 5.75
N ILE A 11 2.66 20.50 4.69
CA ILE A 11 1.18 20.47 4.72
C ILE A 11 0.71 19.02 4.58
N GLY A 12 0.10 18.50 5.63
CA GLY A 12 -0.31 17.10 5.77
C GLY A 12 0.69 16.32 6.63
N ALA A 13 0.20 15.55 7.60
CA ALA A 13 0.99 14.76 8.54
C ALA A 13 0.86 13.26 8.32
N GLY A 14 0.64 12.82 7.07
CA GLY A 14 0.81 11.42 6.67
C GLY A 14 2.28 10.96 6.67
N PRO A 15 2.56 9.69 6.30
CA PRO A 15 3.91 9.12 6.27
C PRO A 15 4.96 10.04 5.64
N GLY A 16 4.73 10.56 4.44
CA GLY A 16 5.65 11.50 3.80
C GLY A 16 5.82 12.80 4.59
N GLY A 17 4.72 13.39 5.05
CA GLY A 17 4.74 14.69 5.70
C GLY A 17 5.44 14.70 7.06
N TYR A 18 5.06 13.81 7.98
CA TYR A 18 5.69 13.79 9.31
C TYR A 18 7.15 13.33 9.24
N VAL A 19 7.51 12.46 8.29
CA VAL A 19 8.91 12.05 8.07
C VAL A 19 9.73 13.20 7.50
N ALA A 20 9.21 13.93 6.51
CA ALA A 20 9.86 15.13 5.97
C ALA A 20 10.10 16.17 7.08
N ALA A 21 9.09 16.43 7.92
CA ALA A 21 9.20 17.39 9.00
C ALA A 21 10.26 16.98 10.04
N ILE A 22 10.30 15.71 10.44
CA ILE A 22 11.33 15.16 11.34
C ILE A 22 12.72 15.31 10.71
N ARG A 23 12.88 14.89 9.45
CA ARG A 23 14.17 14.96 8.77
C ARG A 23 14.65 16.40 8.63
N GLY A 24 13.77 17.32 8.25
CA GLY A 24 14.11 18.74 8.16
C GLY A 24 14.58 19.32 9.49
N ALA A 25 13.87 19.02 10.58
CA ALA A 25 14.28 19.46 11.92
C ALA A 25 15.63 18.85 12.36
N GLN A 26 15.89 17.57 12.05
CA GLN A 26 17.19 16.93 12.30
C GLN A 26 18.34 17.57 11.52
N LEU A 27 18.05 18.15 10.36
CA LEU A 27 19.00 18.89 9.53
C LEU A 27 19.16 20.36 9.95
N GLY A 28 18.53 20.77 11.06
CA GLY A 28 18.67 22.11 11.62
C GLY A 28 17.70 23.15 11.07
N LEU A 29 16.73 22.77 10.24
CA LEU A 29 15.70 23.68 9.73
C LEU A 29 14.69 24.01 10.83
N ASN A 30 14.20 25.26 10.86
CA ASN A 30 13.01 25.61 11.61
C ASN A 30 11.76 25.15 10.83
N VAL A 31 11.05 24.15 11.35
CA VAL A 31 9.95 23.47 10.65
C VAL A 31 8.60 23.67 11.33
N ALA A 32 7.59 23.96 10.52
CA ALA A 32 6.19 23.78 10.90
C ALA A 32 5.53 22.65 10.09
N ILE A 33 4.60 21.95 10.70
CA ILE A 33 3.71 20.99 10.04
C ILE A 33 2.25 21.37 10.29
N VAL A 34 1.45 21.35 9.23
CA VAL A 34 0.02 21.64 9.27
C VAL A 34 -0.78 20.36 9.04
N GLU A 35 -1.73 20.05 9.91
CA GLU A 35 -2.59 18.87 9.79
C GLU A 35 -4.02 19.22 10.19
N ARG A 36 -5.03 18.75 9.43
CA ARG A 36 -6.43 19.11 9.68
C ARG A 36 -7.18 18.11 10.55
N GLU A 37 -6.77 16.84 10.54
CA GLU A 37 -7.49 15.73 11.17
C GLU A 37 -6.62 15.04 12.22
N HIS A 38 -5.66 14.21 11.78
CA HIS A 38 -4.94 13.30 12.66
C HIS A 38 -3.48 13.12 12.27
N MET A 39 -2.59 13.25 13.25
CA MET A 39 -1.17 12.92 13.06
C MET A 39 -0.99 11.46 12.60
N GLY A 40 -0.11 11.27 11.61
CA GLY A 40 0.14 10.00 10.94
C GLY A 40 -0.72 9.77 9.68
N GLY A 41 -1.69 10.65 9.39
CA GLY A 41 -2.52 10.60 8.19
C GLY A 41 -3.29 9.29 8.01
N ILE A 42 -3.67 8.98 6.77
CA ILE A 42 -4.50 7.80 6.45
C ILE A 42 -3.78 6.50 6.81
N CYS A 43 -2.52 6.29 6.42
CA CYS A 43 -1.84 5.01 6.62
C CYS A 43 -1.84 4.55 8.09
N LEU A 44 -1.65 5.48 9.02
CA LEU A 44 -1.63 5.18 10.44
C LEU A 44 -3.03 5.04 11.04
N ASN A 45 -3.94 5.95 10.67
CA ASN A 45 -5.23 6.07 11.33
C ASN A 45 -6.35 5.24 10.69
N TRP A 46 -6.28 4.95 9.40
CA TRP A 46 -7.39 4.38 8.63
C TRP A 46 -6.97 3.42 7.51
N GLY A 47 -5.68 3.21 7.27
CA GLY A 47 -5.15 2.40 6.17
C GLY A 47 -4.27 1.26 6.68
N CYS A 48 -2.98 1.33 6.38
CA CYS A 48 -1.97 0.28 6.60
C CYS A 48 -2.06 -0.37 7.98
N ILE A 49 -1.80 0.38 9.04
CA ILE A 49 -1.64 -0.17 10.39
C ILE A 49 -2.91 -0.88 10.89
N PRO A 50 -4.09 -0.25 10.90
CA PRO A 50 -5.27 -0.90 11.43
C PRO A 50 -5.73 -2.07 10.56
N THR A 51 -5.52 -2.01 9.24
CA THR A 51 -5.85 -3.13 8.34
C THR A 51 -4.95 -4.34 8.62
N LYS A 52 -3.63 -4.13 8.78
CA LYS A 52 -2.67 -5.19 9.11
C LYS A 52 -2.94 -5.78 10.50
N ALA A 53 -3.39 -4.97 11.45
CA ALA A 53 -3.83 -5.47 12.74
C ALA A 53 -5.05 -6.41 12.62
N MET A 54 -6.04 -6.08 11.77
CA MET A 54 -7.20 -6.94 11.51
C MET A 54 -6.81 -8.23 10.78
N LEU A 55 -5.98 -8.13 9.74
CA LEU A 55 -5.45 -9.29 9.00
C LEU A 55 -4.71 -10.27 9.92
N ARG A 56 -3.89 -9.75 10.85
CA ARG A 56 -3.22 -10.62 11.83
C ARG A 56 -4.21 -11.33 12.76
N SER A 57 -5.31 -10.67 13.13
CA SER A 57 -6.38 -11.32 13.89
C SER A 57 -7.08 -12.41 13.08
N SER A 58 -7.36 -12.20 11.78
CA SER A 58 -7.93 -13.24 10.93
C SER A 58 -6.97 -14.40 10.68
N GLU A 59 -5.67 -14.14 10.61
CA GLU A 59 -4.65 -15.19 10.45
C GLU A 59 -4.59 -16.10 11.69
N VAL A 60 -4.63 -15.53 12.90
CA VAL A 60 -4.71 -16.32 14.14
C VAL A 60 -5.98 -17.17 14.16
N PHE A 61 -7.12 -16.60 13.75
CA PHE A 61 -8.38 -17.35 13.64
C PHE A 61 -8.29 -18.50 12.63
N HIS A 62 -7.65 -18.27 11.48
CA HIS A 62 -7.37 -19.30 10.48
C HIS A 62 -6.50 -20.44 11.05
N LEU A 63 -5.43 -20.12 11.77
CA LEU A 63 -4.57 -21.11 12.41
C LEU A 63 -5.30 -21.93 13.48
N MET A 64 -6.23 -21.32 14.23
CA MET A 64 -7.07 -22.06 15.17
C MET A 64 -7.88 -23.16 14.45
N HIS A 65 -8.43 -22.87 13.28
CA HIS A 65 -9.15 -23.86 12.47
C HIS A 65 -8.24 -24.96 11.92
N ARG A 66 -6.96 -24.68 11.75
CA ARG A 66 -5.93 -25.60 11.26
C ARG A 66 -5.15 -26.30 12.38
N ALA A 67 -5.52 -26.11 13.65
CA ALA A 67 -4.82 -26.67 14.81
C ALA A 67 -4.52 -28.18 14.68
N LYS A 68 -5.43 -28.95 14.09
CA LYS A 68 -5.27 -30.40 13.87
C LYS A 68 -4.09 -30.74 12.95
N GLU A 69 -3.77 -29.89 11.98
CA GLU A 69 -2.59 -30.06 11.10
C GLU A 69 -1.28 -30.05 11.90
N PHE A 70 -1.27 -29.38 13.05
CA PHE A 70 -0.14 -29.30 13.96
C PHE A 70 -0.24 -30.30 15.13
N GLY A 71 -1.17 -31.27 15.07
CA GLY A 71 -1.41 -32.22 16.16
C GLY A 71 -2.06 -31.60 17.41
N LEU A 72 -2.60 -30.39 17.30
CA LEU A 72 -3.29 -29.67 18.38
C LEU A 72 -4.81 -29.84 18.27
N LYS A 73 -5.51 -29.56 19.36
CA LYS A 73 -6.98 -29.59 19.42
C LYS A 73 -7.51 -28.21 19.84
N ALA A 74 -8.47 -27.69 19.09
CA ALA A 74 -9.21 -26.48 19.40
C ALA A 74 -10.71 -26.73 19.20
N GLU A 75 -11.52 -26.47 20.23
CA GLU A 75 -12.98 -26.65 20.21
C GLU A 75 -13.67 -25.30 20.43
N GLY A 76 -14.89 -25.12 19.89
CA GLY A 76 -15.66 -23.88 20.08
C GLY A 76 -15.00 -22.63 19.48
N ILE A 77 -14.26 -22.79 18.38
CA ILE A 77 -13.56 -21.67 17.72
C ILE A 77 -14.58 -20.62 17.27
N GLY A 78 -14.36 -19.38 17.68
CA GLY A 78 -15.19 -18.23 17.35
C GLY A 78 -14.39 -16.92 17.43
N TYR A 79 -15.04 -15.81 17.13
CA TYR A 79 -14.46 -14.48 17.17
C TYR A 79 -15.47 -13.43 17.66
N ASP A 80 -14.96 -12.32 18.16
CA ASP A 80 -15.70 -11.11 18.48
C ASP A 80 -15.20 -9.99 17.55
N LEU A 81 -16.03 -9.58 16.60
CA LEU A 81 -15.66 -8.58 15.60
C LEU A 81 -15.39 -7.21 16.24
N ASP A 82 -16.18 -6.82 17.23
CA ASP A 82 -16.01 -5.54 17.93
C ASP A 82 -14.69 -5.53 18.70
N ALA A 83 -14.31 -6.66 19.32
CA ALA A 83 -13.01 -6.81 19.97
C ALA A 83 -11.84 -6.75 18.97
N VAL A 84 -11.97 -7.36 17.79
CA VAL A 84 -10.98 -7.30 16.71
C VAL A 84 -10.79 -5.86 16.22
N VAL A 85 -11.88 -5.15 15.96
CA VAL A 85 -11.87 -3.74 15.56
C VAL A 85 -11.27 -2.87 16.67
N LYS A 86 -11.69 -3.07 17.93
CA LYS A 86 -11.15 -2.34 19.08
C LYS A 86 -9.63 -2.51 19.21
N ARG A 87 -9.12 -3.73 19.05
CA ARG A 87 -7.66 -3.99 19.02
C ARG A 87 -6.98 -3.22 17.89
N SER A 88 -7.53 -3.28 16.68
CA SER A 88 -7.01 -2.54 15.52
C SER A 88 -6.95 -1.03 15.77
N ARG A 89 -8.03 -0.43 16.31
CA ARG A 89 -8.06 0.99 16.70
C ARG A 89 -7.06 1.32 17.80
N GLY A 90 -6.87 0.43 18.76
CA GLY A 90 -5.88 0.57 19.84
C GLY A 90 -4.45 0.67 19.31
N VAL A 91 -4.07 -0.21 18.38
CA VAL A 91 -2.75 -0.19 17.73
C VAL A 91 -2.53 1.13 16.97
N ALA A 92 -3.51 1.57 16.18
CA ALA A 92 -3.45 2.83 15.46
C ALA A 92 -3.28 4.03 16.41
N LYS A 93 -4.05 4.07 17.52
CA LYS A 93 -3.96 5.13 18.53
C LYS A 93 -2.60 5.20 19.21
N GLN A 94 -2.01 4.05 19.56
CA GLN A 94 -0.69 3.98 20.16
C GLN A 94 0.36 4.63 19.25
N LEU A 95 0.38 4.26 17.97
CA LEU A 95 1.36 4.77 17.04
C LEU A 95 1.12 6.25 16.67
N SER A 96 -0.13 6.69 16.52
CA SER A 96 -0.45 8.12 16.28
C SER A 96 0.01 9.00 17.45
N SER A 97 -0.14 8.52 18.68
CA SER A 97 0.39 9.19 19.88
C SER A 97 1.93 9.27 19.85
N GLY A 98 2.58 8.24 19.32
CA GLY A 98 4.03 8.22 19.07
C GLY A 98 4.48 9.31 18.08
N VAL A 99 3.76 9.51 16.97
CA VAL A 99 4.06 10.58 16.01
C VAL A 99 3.97 11.96 16.67
N ALA A 100 2.92 12.21 17.47
CA ALA A 100 2.78 13.47 18.20
C ALA A 100 3.94 13.70 19.19
N HIS A 101 4.42 12.65 19.86
CA HIS A 101 5.62 12.73 20.71
C HIS A 101 6.87 13.05 19.89
N LEU A 102 7.04 12.44 18.71
CA LEU A 102 8.17 12.71 17.82
C LEU A 102 8.20 14.17 17.32
N MET A 103 7.04 14.78 17.04
CA MET A 103 7.00 16.22 16.70
C MET A 103 7.57 17.08 17.82
N LYS A 104 7.15 16.83 19.07
CA LYS A 104 7.65 17.55 20.25
C LYS A 104 9.14 17.31 20.48
N LYS A 105 9.60 16.06 20.39
CA LYS A 105 11.00 15.69 20.55
C LYS A 105 11.92 16.44 19.58
N ASN A 106 11.47 16.61 18.34
CA ASN A 106 12.22 17.32 17.29
C ASN A 106 11.92 18.83 17.24
N LYS A 107 11.19 19.39 18.23
CA LYS A 107 10.83 20.82 18.32
C LYS A 107 10.12 21.37 17.07
N ILE A 108 9.33 20.53 16.40
CA ILE A 108 8.54 20.92 15.23
C ILE A 108 7.29 21.64 15.70
N THR A 109 6.98 22.79 15.08
CA THR A 109 5.71 23.48 15.34
C THR A 109 4.57 22.73 14.67
N VAL A 110 3.54 22.36 15.41
CA VAL A 110 2.34 21.70 14.85
C VAL A 110 1.19 22.69 14.87
N VAL A 111 0.58 22.93 13.70
CA VAL A 111 -0.61 23.77 13.56
C VAL A 111 -1.76 22.90 13.10
N MET A 112 -2.82 22.83 13.92
CA MET A 112 -4.01 22.05 13.57
C MET A 112 -4.99 22.92 12.79
N GLY A 113 -5.29 22.55 11.55
CA GLY A 113 -6.23 23.28 10.70
C GLY A 113 -6.10 22.94 9.22
N GLU A 114 -7.00 23.51 8.43
CA GLU A 114 -7.04 23.34 6.97
C GLU A 114 -6.16 24.41 6.29
N ALA A 115 -5.19 23.97 5.50
CA ALA A 115 -4.25 24.85 4.82
C ALA A 115 -4.73 25.27 3.43
N THR A 116 -4.38 26.47 3.00
CA THR A 116 -4.40 26.92 1.61
C THR A 116 -3.10 27.67 1.28
N LEU A 117 -2.79 27.76 -0.01
CA LEU A 117 -1.62 28.42 -0.56
C LEU A 117 -2.05 29.69 -1.33
N PRO A 118 -2.28 30.82 -0.65
CA PRO A 118 -2.78 32.03 -1.30
C PRO A 118 -1.76 32.69 -2.23
N ALA A 119 -0.47 32.47 -1.99
CA ALA A 119 0.64 32.99 -2.78
C ALA A 119 1.91 32.16 -2.57
N LYS A 120 2.93 32.35 -3.43
CA LYS A 120 4.24 31.70 -3.28
C LYS A 120 4.82 31.97 -1.89
N GLY A 121 5.22 30.90 -1.19
CA GLY A 121 5.83 30.96 0.14
C GLY A 121 4.89 31.39 1.27
N LYS A 122 3.57 31.43 1.04
CA LYS A 122 2.54 31.77 2.03
C LYS A 122 1.61 30.59 2.26
N VAL A 123 1.30 30.32 3.52
CA VAL A 123 0.35 29.27 3.93
C VAL A 123 -0.66 29.91 4.87
N SER A 124 -1.93 29.87 4.50
CA SER A 124 -3.04 30.30 5.35
C SER A 124 -3.71 29.08 5.96
N VAL A 125 -3.78 29.01 7.30
CA VAL A 125 -4.31 27.87 8.03
C VAL A 125 -5.58 28.27 8.76
N LYS A 126 -6.71 27.71 8.35
CA LYS A 126 -7.98 27.86 9.07
C LYS A 126 -8.00 26.90 10.25
N THR A 127 -7.85 27.45 11.45
CA THR A 127 -7.91 26.72 12.73
C THR A 127 -9.27 26.93 13.41
N ASP A 128 -9.56 26.17 14.46
CA ASP A 128 -10.74 26.39 15.31
C ASP A 128 -10.74 27.77 16.00
N LYS A 129 -9.58 28.43 16.10
CA LYS A 129 -9.40 29.73 16.76
C LYS A 129 -9.34 30.90 15.77
N GLY A 130 -9.50 30.64 14.48
CA GLY A 130 -9.38 31.64 13.41
C GLY A 130 -8.28 31.28 12.41
N THR A 131 -7.91 32.25 11.58
CA THR A 131 -6.90 32.06 10.52
C THR A 131 -5.50 32.41 11.01
N GLU A 132 -4.57 31.49 10.86
CA GLU A 132 -3.13 31.71 11.09
C GLU A 132 -2.40 31.85 9.75
N GLU A 133 -1.56 32.88 9.62
CA GLU A 133 -0.76 33.13 8.42
C GLU A 133 0.70 32.76 8.68
N LEU A 134 1.19 31.76 7.95
CA LEU A 134 2.54 31.25 8.03
C LEU A 134 3.29 31.58 6.73
N SER A 135 4.62 31.62 6.80
CA SER A 135 5.45 31.77 5.60
C SER A 135 6.72 30.96 5.67
N ALA A 136 7.14 30.43 4.53
CA ALA A 136 8.41 29.73 4.38
C ALA A 136 8.95 29.88 2.97
N LYS A 137 10.27 29.75 2.83
CA LYS A 137 10.92 29.66 1.52
C LYS A 137 10.59 28.35 0.81
N ASN A 138 10.43 27.27 1.59
CA ASN A 138 10.13 25.94 1.07
C ASN A 138 8.84 25.40 1.69
N ILE A 139 7.97 24.86 0.84
CA ILE A 139 6.70 24.24 1.21
C ILE A 139 6.69 22.83 0.64
N VAL A 140 6.43 21.84 1.51
CA VAL A 140 6.28 20.44 1.13
C VAL A 140 4.82 20.05 1.29
N LEU A 141 4.14 19.81 0.17
CA LEU A 141 2.76 19.35 0.15
C LEU A 141 2.71 17.82 0.24
N ALA A 142 2.10 17.32 1.30
CA ALA A 142 1.95 15.90 1.62
C ALA A 142 0.49 15.57 2.00
N THR A 143 -0.47 16.15 1.27
CA THR A 143 -1.92 16.05 1.54
C THR A 143 -2.52 14.68 1.22
N GLY A 144 -1.73 13.80 0.61
CA GLY A 144 -2.10 12.43 0.31
C GLY A 144 -3.29 12.30 -0.63
N ALA A 145 -4.02 11.20 -0.49
CA ALA A 145 -5.17 10.86 -1.33
C ALA A 145 -6.34 10.31 -0.51
N ARG A 146 -7.48 10.17 -1.17
CA ARG A 146 -8.72 9.59 -0.64
C ARG A 146 -9.27 8.50 -1.57
N ALA A 147 -10.21 7.71 -1.07
CA ALA A 147 -10.90 6.70 -1.89
C ALA A 147 -11.57 7.37 -3.09
N ARG A 148 -11.45 6.77 -4.27
CA ARG A 148 -12.18 7.20 -5.45
C ARG A 148 -13.64 6.80 -5.33
N GLU A 149 -14.52 7.75 -5.55
CA GLU A 149 -15.95 7.49 -5.71
C GLU A 149 -16.30 7.50 -7.19
N LEU A 150 -17.16 6.57 -7.60
CA LEU A 150 -17.69 6.50 -8.96
C LEU A 150 -19.18 6.80 -8.91
N PRO A 151 -19.72 7.60 -9.85
CA PRO A 151 -21.15 7.89 -9.91
C PRO A 151 -22.00 6.62 -9.89
N GLY A 152 -22.95 6.55 -8.97
CA GLY A 152 -23.85 5.40 -8.75
C GLY A 152 -23.25 4.28 -7.88
N LEU A 153 -21.98 4.37 -7.48
CA LEU A 153 -21.29 3.40 -6.61
C LEU A 153 -20.74 4.06 -5.32
N GLU A 154 -21.24 5.23 -4.97
CA GLU A 154 -20.83 5.99 -3.79
C GLU A 154 -21.05 5.16 -2.50
N ALA A 155 -20.20 5.37 -1.51
CA ALA A 155 -20.37 4.73 -0.21
C ALA A 155 -21.48 5.42 0.58
N ASP A 156 -22.37 4.62 1.19
CA ASP A 156 -23.40 5.09 2.12
C ASP A 156 -23.01 4.83 3.59
N GLY A 157 -21.96 4.02 3.83
CA GLY A 157 -21.51 3.63 5.16
C GLY A 157 -22.36 2.56 5.85
N GLU A 158 -23.48 2.15 5.24
CA GLU A 158 -24.38 1.12 5.76
C GLU A 158 -24.22 -0.21 5.03
N ARG A 159 -24.21 -0.17 3.69
CA ARG A 159 -24.13 -1.34 2.80
C ARG A 159 -23.05 -1.18 1.75
N VAL A 160 -22.77 0.04 1.30
CA VAL A 160 -21.66 0.35 0.39
C VAL A 160 -20.57 1.09 1.17
N TRP A 161 -19.39 0.49 1.20
CA TRP A 161 -18.31 0.84 2.10
C TRP A 161 -17.10 1.34 1.34
N THR A 162 -16.46 2.36 1.90
CA THR A 162 -15.05 2.65 1.60
C THR A 162 -14.18 1.79 2.51
N TYR A 163 -12.86 1.85 2.34
CA TYR A 163 -11.92 1.21 3.27
C TYR A 163 -12.10 1.67 4.73
N LYS A 164 -12.55 2.92 4.98
CA LYS A 164 -12.80 3.40 6.35
C LYS A 164 -13.96 2.64 6.99
N HIS A 165 -15.08 2.51 6.28
CA HIS A 165 -16.24 1.76 6.75
C HIS A 165 -15.89 0.27 6.91
N ALA A 166 -15.15 -0.32 5.96
CA ALA A 166 -14.71 -1.71 6.03
C ALA A 166 -13.73 -2.00 7.20
N LEU A 167 -13.10 -0.98 7.77
CA LEU A 167 -12.23 -1.12 8.95
C LEU A 167 -13.02 -1.09 10.27
N VAL A 168 -14.18 -0.44 10.26
CA VAL A 168 -15.11 -0.35 11.39
C VAL A 168 -16.52 -0.74 10.93
N PRO A 169 -16.68 -1.98 10.43
CA PRO A 169 -17.91 -2.38 9.75
C PRO A 169 -19.11 -2.30 10.70
N PRO A 170 -20.28 -1.85 10.23
CA PRO A 170 -21.49 -1.83 11.06
C PRO A 170 -22.02 -3.24 11.38
N HIS A 171 -21.60 -4.26 10.64
CA HIS A 171 -21.93 -5.67 10.85
C HIS A 171 -20.95 -6.57 10.08
N MET A 172 -20.90 -7.86 10.44
CA MET A 172 -20.17 -8.86 9.65
C MET A 172 -20.96 -9.19 8.36
N PRO A 173 -20.35 -9.06 7.16
CA PRO A 173 -21.01 -9.43 5.92
C PRO A 173 -21.36 -10.92 5.86
N LYS A 174 -22.52 -11.26 5.29
CA LYS A 174 -22.85 -12.66 4.94
C LYS A 174 -22.45 -12.96 3.49
N LYS A 175 -22.75 -12.04 2.59
CA LYS A 175 -22.42 -11.99 1.16
C LYS A 175 -21.78 -10.64 0.87
N LEU A 176 -20.49 -10.68 0.58
CA LEU A 176 -19.66 -9.49 0.35
C LEU A 176 -19.31 -9.38 -1.13
N LEU A 177 -19.57 -8.22 -1.73
CA LEU A 177 -19.00 -7.84 -3.02
C LEU A 177 -17.81 -6.90 -2.79
N VAL A 178 -16.67 -7.18 -3.41
CA VAL A 178 -15.53 -6.27 -3.47
C VAL A 178 -15.31 -5.84 -4.91
N ILE A 179 -15.37 -4.53 -5.15
CA ILE A 179 -15.19 -3.93 -6.47
C ILE A 179 -13.75 -3.42 -6.58
N GLY A 180 -12.96 -4.05 -7.45
CA GLY A 180 -11.53 -3.78 -7.63
C GLY A 180 -10.65 -4.77 -6.85
N SER A 181 -9.67 -5.35 -7.53
CA SER A 181 -8.76 -6.38 -6.99
C SER A 181 -7.35 -5.87 -6.71
N GLY A 182 -7.17 -4.56 -6.52
CA GLY A 182 -5.93 -4.00 -5.99
C GLY A 182 -5.71 -4.38 -4.52
N ALA A 183 -4.57 -3.99 -3.96
CA ALA A 183 -4.16 -4.40 -2.60
C ALA A 183 -5.25 -4.15 -1.54
N ILE A 184 -5.89 -2.98 -1.52
CA ILE A 184 -6.98 -2.66 -0.58
C ILE A 184 -8.14 -3.65 -0.71
N GLY A 185 -8.59 -3.91 -1.94
CA GLY A 185 -9.72 -4.79 -2.19
C GLY A 185 -9.42 -6.23 -1.76
N ILE A 186 -8.26 -6.75 -2.17
CA ILE A 186 -7.85 -8.13 -1.86
C ILE A 186 -7.57 -8.35 -0.37
N GLU A 187 -7.00 -7.36 0.33
CA GLU A 187 -6.79 -7.45 1.78
C GLU A 187 -8.12 -7.55 2.53
N PHE A 188 -9.09 -6.68 2.24
CA PHE A 188 -10.41 -6.78 2.89
C PHE A 188 -11.16 -8.05 2.45
N ALA A 189 -11.11 -8.42 1.17
CA ALA A 189 -11.69 -9.67 0.69
C ALA A 189 -11.12 -10.87 1.46
N SER A 190 -9.80 -10.94 1.63
CA SER A 190 -9.13 -11.99 2.38
C SER A 190 -9.55 -12.00 3.86
N PHE A 191 -9.56 -10.84 4.52
CA PHE A 191 -9.98 -10.71 5.92
C PHE A 191 -11.40 -11.23 6.16
N TYR A 192 -12.38 -10.73 5.40
CA TYR A 192 -13.79 -11.07 5.58
C TYR A 192 -14.10 -12.51 5.15
N ASN A 193 -13.46 -13.01 4.07
CA ASN A 193 -13.60 -14.39 3.64
C ASN A 193 -13.11 -15.37 4.72
N THR A 194 -11.96 -15.09 5.35
CA THR A 194 -11.43 -15.90 6.46
C THR A 194 -12.36 -15.94 7.67
N LEU A 195 -13.08 -14.85 7.95
CA LEU A 195 -14.09 -14.80 9.01
C LEU A 195 -15.46 -15.38 8.61
N GLY A 196 -15.59 -15.88 7.37
CA GLY A 196 -16.73 -16.66 6.91
C GLY A 196 -17.69 -15.96 5.94
N ALA A 197 -17.38 -14.76 5.43
CA ALA A 197 -18.22 -14.10 4.43
C ALA A 197 -18.15 -14.81 3.06
N ASP A 198 -19.30 -15.02 2.40
CA ASP A 198 -19.35 -15.43 0.99
C ASP A 198 -18.90 -14.26 0.10
N THR A 199 -17.61 -14.25 -0.22
CA THR A 199 -16.93 -13.10 -0.82
C THR A 199 -16.82 -13.25 -2.33
N THR A 200 -17.26 -12.23 -3.07
CA THR A 200 -17.10 -12.10 -4.51
C THR A 200 -16.26 -10.88 -4.83
N VAL A 201 -15.17 -11.05 -5.57
CA VAL A 201 -14.32 -9.98 -6.09
C VAL A 201 -14.64 -9.77 -7.58
N VAL A 202 -14.86 -8.52 -7.98
CA VAL A 202 -15.05 -8.11 -9.37
C VAL A 202 -13.89 -7.23 -9.81
N GLU A 203 -13.26 -7.60 -10.92
CA GLU A 203 -12.13 -6.91 -11.53
C GLU A 203 -12.41 -6.63 -13.00
N VAL A 204 -12.16 -5.39 -13.43
CA VAL A 204 -12.37 -4.95 -14.82
C VAL A 204 -11.25 -5.43 -15.74
N MET A 205 -10.04 -5.60 -15.21
CA MET A 205 -8.89 -6.17 -15.90
C MET A 205 -9.07 -7.68 -16.10
N ASP A 206 -8.21 -8.26 -16.92
CA ASP A 206 -8.26 -9.69 -17.26
C ASP A 206 -7.69 -10.62 -16.17
N ARG A 207 -7.06 -10.04 -15.15
CA ARG A 207 -6.46 -10.75 -14.01
C ARG A 207 -6.58 -9.93 -12.72
N ILE A 208 -6.53 -10.59 -11.57
CA ILE A 208 -6.48 -9.92 -10.27
C ILE A 208 -5.08 -9.36 -10.00
N LEU A 209 -4.95 -8.43 -9.04
CA LEU A 209 -3.65 -7.82 -8.71
C LEU A 209 -2.87 -7.43 -9.99
N PRO A 210 -3.48 -6.63 -10.90
CA PRO A 210 -3.01 -6.54 -12.29
C PRO A 210 -1.61 -5.95 -12.47
N VAL A 211 -1.09 -5.29 -11.44
CA VAL A 211 0.27 -4.75 -11.37
C VAL A 211 1.34 -5.83 -11.15
N GLU A 212 0.96 -6.97 -10.59
CA GLU A 212 1.88 -8.07 -10.30
C GLU A 212 2.22 -8.88 -11.55
N ASP A 213 3.30 -9.67 -11.46
CA ASP A 213 3.65 -10.64 -12.51
C ASP A 213 2.51 -11.63 -12.76
N ALA A 214 2.34 -12.03 -14.03
CA ALA A 214 1.21 -12.84 -14.48
C ALA A 214 1.12 -14.19 -13.75
N GLU A 215 2.25 -14.82 -13.44
CA GLU A 215 2.28 -16.11 -12.74
C GLU A 215 1.88 -15.96 -11.27
N ILE A 216 2.33 -14.87 -10.63
CA ILE A 216 1.97 -14.54 -9.25
C ILE A 216 0.48 -14.25 -9.14
N SER A 217 -0.06 -13.45 -10.07
CA SER A 217 -1.50 -13.17 -10.15
C SER A 217 -2.33 -14.44 -10.37
N ALA A 218 -1.90 -15.33 -11.26
CA ALA A 218 -2.58 -16.59 -11.52
C ALA A 218 -2.56 -17.53 -10.30
N PHE A 219 -1.42 -17.60 -9.61
CA PHE A 219 -1.28 -18.37 -8.38
C PHE A 219 -2.19 -17.82 -7.29
N ALA A 220 -2.19 -16.50 -7.07
CA ALA A 220 -3.06 -15.83 -6.09
C ALA A 220 -4.53 -16.15 -6.35
N LYS A 221 -4.98 -16.04 -7.61
CA LYS A 221 -6.37 -16.34 -7.99
C LYS A 221 -6.75 -17.78 -7.62
N LYS A 222 -5.91 -18.75 -7.97
CA LYS A 222 -6.14 -20.17 -7.67
C LYS A 222 -6.20 -20.41 -6.15
N SER A 223 -5.32 -19.76 -5.39
CA SER A 223 -5.29 -19.88 -3.93
C SER A 223 -6.54 -19.30 -3.28
N PHE A 224 -6.98 -18.11 -3.70
CA PHE A 224 -8.22 -17.51 -3.21
C PHE A 224 -9.47 -18.32 -3.57
N GLU A 225 -9.53 -18.89 -4.78
CA GLU A 225 -10.63 -19.77 -5.21
C GLU A 225 -10.67 -21.08 -4.40
N LYS A 226 -9.51 -21.65 -4.04
CA LYS A 226 -9.40 -22.79 -3.11
C LYS A 226 -9.93 -22.44 -1.71
N GLN A 227 -9.79 -21.19 -1.30
CA GLN A 227 -10.39 -20.61 -0.10
C GLN A 227 -11.87 -20.20 -0.28
N LYS A 228 -12.51 -20.64 -1.38
CA LYS A 228 -13.93 -20.41 -1.74
C LYS A 228 -14.29 -18.97 -2.09
N MET A 229 -13.32 -18.09 -2.27
CA MET A 229 -13.57 -16.74 -2.78
C MET A 229 -13.97 -16.82 -4.26
N LYS A 230 -15.03 -16.11 -4.64
CA LYS A 230 -15.49 -16.03 -6.04
C LYS A 230 -14.78 -14.86 -6.72
N ILE A 231 -14.17 -15.10 -7.87
CA ILE A 231 -13.43 -14.06 -8.60
C ILE A 231 -13.99 -13.92 -10.01
N LYS A 232 -14.41 -12.71 -10.36
CA LYS A 232 -14.94 -12.34 -11.69
C LYS A 232 -14.00 -11.30 -12.30
N VAL A 233 -13.13 -11.73 -13.21
CA VAL A 233 -12.28 -10.84 -14.03
C VAL A 233 -13.02 -10.44 -15.31
N LYS A 234 -12.52 -9.42 -16.03
CA LYS A 234 -13.19 -8.81 -17.21
C LYS A 234 -14.64 -8.43 -16.92
N ALA A 235 -14.93 -8.09 -15.66
CA ALA A 235 -16.26 -7.86 -15.16
C ALA A 235 -16.35 -6.45 -14.57
N MET A 236 -17.48 -5.77 -14.80
CA MET A 236 -17.66 -4.39 -14.37
C MET A 236 -18.99 -4.22 -13.66
N VAL A 237 -18.96 -3.70 -12.43
CA VAL A 237 -20.20 -3.26 -11.76
C VAL A 237 -20.66 -1.95 -12.40
N LYS A 238 -21.88 -1.95 -12.94
CA LYS A 238 -22.47 -0.80 -13.61
C LYS A 238 -23.35 0.05 -12.71
N GLN A 239 -24.01 -0.59 -11.75
CA GLN A 239 -25.04 0.02 -10.91
C GLN A 239 -25.22 -0.81 -9.64
N LEU A 240 -25.55 -0.14 -8.54
CA LEU A 240 -25.97 -0.73 -7.27
C LEU A 240 -27.38 -0.25 -6.95
N ASP A 241 -28.36 -1.16 -6.94
CA ASP A 241 -29.69 -0.87 -6.40
C ASP A 241 -29.68 -1.15 -4.90
N ARG A 242 -29.76 -0.09 -4.11
CA ARG A 242 -29.67 -0.15 -2.65
C ARG A 242 -31.07 -0.36 -2.05
N ALA A 243 -31.18 -1.34 -1.16
CA ALA A 243 -32.34 -1.55 -0.30
C ALA A 243 -31.89 -1.66 1.16
N LYS A 244 -32.85 -1.67 2.11
CA LYS A 244 -32.55 -1.63 3.55
C LYS A 244 -31.58 -2.74 4.01
N ASP A 245 -31.76 -3.96 3.52
CA ASP A 245 -31.00 -5.13 3.99
C ASP A 245 -30.18 -5.82 2.90
N LYS A 246 -30.14 -5.24 1.69
CA LYS A 246 -29.41 -5.79 0.55
C LYS A 246 -29.05 -4.75 -0.49
N VAL A 247 -28.05 -5.07 -1.30
CA VAL A 247 -27.66 -4.33 -2.50
C VAL A 247 -27.67 -5.29 -3.68
N THR A 248 -28.37 -4.92 -4.75
CA THR A 248 -28.35 -5.66 -6.02
C THR A 248 -27.32 -5.02 -6.94
N ALA A 249 -26.24 -5.74 -7.22
CA ALA A 249 -25.21 -5.32 -8.14
C ALA A 249 -25.52 -5.77 -9.57
N HIS A 250 -25.45 -4.84 -10.51
CA HIS A 250 -25.56 -5.10 -11.94
C HIS A 250 -24.15 -5.27 -12.50
N ILE A 251 -23.74 -6.52 -12.73
CA ILE A 251 -22.39 -6.87 -13.14
C ILE A 251 -22.40 -7.21 -14.63
N LYS A 252 -21.67 -6.42 -15.43
CA LYS A 252 -21.45 -6.71 -16.84
C LYS A 252 -20.32 -7.73 -16.97
N ILE A 253 -20.61 -8.88 -17.57
CA ILE A 253 -19.68 -9.99 -17.86
C ILE A 253 -19.94 -10.44 -19.29
N ASP A 254 -18.89 -10.55 -20.12
CA ASP A 254 -19.00 -10.98 -21.53
C ASP A 254 -20.08 -10.24 -22.33
N GLY A 255 -20.21 -8.94 -22.09
CA GLY A 255 -21.20 -8.09 -22.75
C GLY A 255 -22.61 -8.12 -22.16
N LYS A 256 -22.94 -9.11 -21.30
CA LYS A 256 -24.26 -9.26 -20.67
C LYS A 256 -24.27 -8.69 -19.26
N VAL A 257 -25.39 -8.13 -18.84
CA VAL A 257 -25.57 -7.62 -17.47
C VAL A 257 -26.33 -8.67 -16.65
N GLU A 258 -25.69 -9.15 -15.60
CA GLU A 258 -26.28 -10.05 -14.61
C GLU A 258 -26.57 -9.30 -13.31
N LYS A 259 -27.62 -9.71 -12.60
CA LYS A 259 -27.97 -9.16 -11.29
C LYS A 259 -27.59 -10.15 -10.19
N HIS A 260 -26.82 -9.67 -9.22
CA HIS A 260 -26.36 -10.45 -8.07
C HIS A 260 -26.69 -9.70 -6.79
N GLU A 261 -27.24 -10.41 -5.78
CA GLU A 261 -27.60 -9.80 -4.49
C GLU A 261 -26.50 -10.04 -3.45
N PHE A 262 -26.16 -8.96 -2.73
CA PHE A 262 -25.20 -8.92 -1.64
C PHE A 262 -25.81 -8.18 -0.44
N ASP A 263 -25.29 -8.35 0.77
CA ASP A 263 -25.64 -7.47 1.89
C ASP A 263 -24.63 -6.33 2.07
N SER A 264 -23.38 -6.55 1.67
CA SER A 264 -22.31 -5.56 1.82
C SER A 264 -21.48 -5.45 0.54
N VAL A 265 -21.03 -4.24 0.24
CA VAL A 265 -20.18 -3.91 -0.91
C VAL A 265 -19.00 -3.08 -0.43
N ILE A 266 -17.77 -3.44 -0.79
CA ILE A 266 -16.59 -2.60 -0.63
C ILE A 266 -16.20 -2.04 -2.00
N SER A 267 -16.17 -0.72 -2.11
CA SER A 267 -15.66 -0.03 -3.29
C SER A 267 -14.17 0.26 -3.12
N ALA A 268 -13.33 -0.47 -3.86
CA ALA A 268 -11.86 -0.38 -3.84
C ALA A 268 -11.31 -0.04 -5.24
N VAL A 269 -11.96 0.91 -5.91
CA VAL A 269 -11.72 1.27 -7.33
C VAL A 269 -10.58 2.29 -7.55
N GLY A 270 -9.67 2.39 -6.58
CA GLY A 270 -8.51 3.27 -6.60
C GLY A 270 -8.67 4.54 -5.76
N ILE A 271 -7.79 5.51 -6.01
CA ILE A 271 -7.66 6.73 -5.21
C ILE A 271 -7.73 8.00 -6.07
N VAL A 272 -7.91 9.13 -5.41
CA VAL A 272 -7.88 10.49 -5.95
C VAL A 272 -7.06 11.35 -4.99
N ALA A 273 -6.11 12.13 -5.51
CA ALA A 273 -5.26 12.97 -4.68
C ALA A 273 -6.04 14.15 -4.07
N ASN A 274 -5.63 14.57 -2.86
CA ASN A 274 -6.23 15.71 -2.16
C ASN A 274 -5.55 17.02 -2.57
N THR A 275 -5.84 17.46 -3.78
CA THR A 275 -5.21 18.65 -4.42
C THR A 275 -6.18 19.81 -4.63
N GLU A 276 -7.48 19.55 -4.58
CA GLU A 276 -8.50 20.57 -4.85
C GLU A 276 -8.54 21.65 -3.75
N GLY A 277 -8.86 22.88 -4.13
CA GLY A 277 -9.10 23.98 -3.18
C GLY A 277 -7.86 24.53 -2.47
N LEU A 278 -6.68 23.95 -2.68
CA LEU A 278 -5.43 24.37 -2.04
C LEU A 278 -4.81 25.64 -2.65
N GLY A 279 -5.20 26.04 -3.87
CA GLY A 279 -4.60 27.16 -4.60
C GLY A 279 -3.46 26.77 -5.55
N LEU A 280 -3.23 25.47 -5.76
CA LEU A 280 -2.15 24.94 -6.59
C LEU A 280 -2.22 25.40 -8.05
N GLU A 281 -3.40 25.38 -8.68
CA GLU A 281 -3.54 25.82 -10.08
C GLU A 281 -3.24 27.31 -10.24
N LYS A 282 -3.63 28.13 -9.26
CA LYS A 282 -3.35 29.58 -9.25
C LYS A 282 -1.86 29.87 -9.14
N LEU A 283 -1.10 28.99 -8.48
CA LEU A 283 0.36 29.07 -8.39
C LEU A 283 1.08 28.53 -9.65
N GLY A 284 0.35 27.91 -10.57
CA GLY A 284 0.90 27.36 -11.81
C GLY A 284 1.36 25.90 -11.72
N ALA A 285 1.00 25.17 -10.65
CA ALA A 285 1.30 23.75 -10.56
C ALA A 285 0.47 22.96 -11.59
N LYS A 286 1.11 22.04 -12.31
CA LYS A 286 0.43 21.19 -13.30
C LYS A 286 -0.26 20.02 -12.58
N ILE A 287 -1.56 19.84 -12.84
CA ILE A 287 -2.35 18.74 -12.27
C ILE A 287 -2.87 17.83 -13.39
N GLU A 288 -2.64 16.53 -13.26
CA GLU A 288 -3.13 15.51 -14.17
C GLU A 288 -3.92 14.44 -13.40
N LYS A 289 -5.18 14.20 -13.79
CA LYS A 289 -6.06 13.20 -13.14
C LYS A 289 -6.09 13.32 -11.60
N SER A 290 -6.15 14.54 -11.08
CA SER A 290 -6.05 14.96 -9.66
C SER A 290 -4.64 15.02 -9.05
N PHE A 291 -3.61 14.43 -9.66
CA PHE A 291 -2.26 14.40 -9.08
C PHE A 291 -1.41 15.58 -9.55
N VAL A 292 -0.59 16.16 -8.68
CA VAL A 292 0.39 17.17 -9.10
C VAL A 292 1.52 16.47 -9.84
N VAL A 293 1.85 16.95 -11.04
CA VAL A 293 2.99 16.47 -11.81
C VAL A 293 4.27 17.05 -11.21
N THR A 294 5.22 16.18 -10.87
CA THR A 294 6.52 16.57 -10.32
C THR A 294 7.69 15.97 -11.09
N ASP A 295 8.88 16.56 -10.93
CA ASP A 295 10.15 15.97 -11.37
C ASP A 295 10.61 14.84 -10.41
N ALA A 296 11.74 14.20 -10.72
CA ALA A 296 12.31 13.10 -9.92
C ALA A 296 12.72 13.51 -8.49
N PHE A 297 12.81 14.82 -8.21
CA PHE A 297 13.10 15.39 -6.88
C PHE A 297 11.84 16.01 -6.25
N CYS A 298 10.66 15.59 -6.71
CA CYS A 298 9.35 16.01 -6.21
C CYS A 298 9.07 17.53 -6.37
N ARG A 299 9.74 18.22 -7.29
CA ARG A 299 9.49 19.65 -7.55
C ARG A 299 8.23 19.82 -8.39
N SER A 300 7.33 20.72 -7.99
CA SER A 300 6.06 20.97 -8.69
C SER A 300 6.16 21.84 -9.96
N GLY A 301 7.35 22.36 -10.26
CA GLY A 301 7.57 23.44 -11.23
C GLY A 301 7.33 24.84 -10.67
N VAL A 302 6.68 24.96 -9.50
CA VAL A 302 6.58 26.22 -8.74
C VAL A 302 7.76 26.31 -7.78
N GLU A 303 8.53 27.39 -7.87
CA GLU A 303 9.73 27.58 -7.06
C GLU A 303 9.42 27.55 -5.55
N GLY A 304 10.13 26.71 -4.82
CA GLY A 304 9.95 26.51 -3.38
C GLY A 304 8.76 25.61 -3.01
N LEU A 305 8.03 25.03 -3.97
CA LEU A 305 6.93 24.09 -3.72
C LEU A 305 7.27 22.68 -4.21
N TYR A 306 7.30 21.76 -3.26
CA TYR A 306 7.50 20.33 -3.47
C TYR A 306 6.20 19.58 -3.18
N VAL A 307 5.92 18.48 -3.87
CA VAL A 307 4.75 17.63 -3.62
C VAL A 307 5.20 16.17 -3.53
N ILE A 308 4.89 15.51 -2.43
CA ILE A 308 5.35 14.15 -2.11
C ILE A 308 4.17 13.20 -1.84
N GLY A 309 4.46 11.90 -1.90
CA GLY A 309 3.53 10.83 -1.57
C GLY A 309 2.33 10.77 -2.51
N ASP A 310 1.16 10.46 -1.94
CA ASP A 310 -0.04 10.16 -2.73
C ASP A 310 -0.68 11.38 -3.40
N ALA A 311 -0.13 12.58 -3.22
CA ALA A 311 -0.56 13.80 -3.92
C ALA A 311 0.12 13.97 -5.29
N THR A 312 1.10 13.13 -5.64
CA THR A 312 1.88 13.22 -6.88
C THR A 312 2.03 11.85 -7.57
N ASN A 313 3.02 11.72 -8.46
CA ASN A 313 3.35 10.54 -9.25
C ASN A 313 3.38 9.26 -8.40
N GLY A 314 2.93 8.14 -8.97
CA GLY A 314 2.97 6.83 -8.33
C GLY A 314 4.38 6.25 -8.24
N PRO A 315 4.55 5.10 -7.55
CA PRO A 315 3.51 4.33 -6.86
C PRO A 315 3.05 5.01 -5.56
N TRP A 316 1.78 4.80 -5.20
CA TRP A 316 1.14 5.40 -4.02
C TRP A 316 1.27 4.49 -2.80
N LEU A 317 2.46 4.53 -2.20
CA LEU A 317 2.86 3.66 -1.09
C LEU A 317 3.42 4.50 0.06
N ALA A 318 3.17 4.07 1.29
CA ALA A 318 3.57 4.81 2.48
C ALA A 318 5.10 4.96 2.59
N HIS A 319 5.86 3.91 2.29
CA HIS A 319 7.33 3.94 2.31
C HIS A 319 7.91 4.79 1.18
N LYS A 320 7.28 4.82 0.00
CA LYS A 320 7.60 5.77 -1.08
C LYS A 320 7.45 7.21 -0.59
N ALA A 321 6.28 7.54 -0.01
CA ALA A 321 6.02 8.88 0.51
C ALA A 321 7.03 9.30 1.59
N SER A 322 7.35 8.39 2.53
CA SER A 322 8.35 8.65 3.57
C SER A 322 9.74 8.89 2.98
N HIS A 323 10.16 8.10 2.00
CA HIS A 323 11.48 8.24 1.38
C HIS A 323 11.60 9.54 0.57
N GLU A 324 10.57 9.90 -0.18
CA GLU A 324 10.48 11.22 -0.82
C GLU A 324 10.54 12.36 0.20
N GLY A 325 9.90 12.20 1.35
CA GLY A 325 9.96 13.17 2.44
C GLY A 325 11.37 13.38 2.97
N VAL A 326 12.15 12.31 3.14
CA VAL A 326 13.57 12.39 3.51
C VAL A 326 14.38 13.10 2.43
N MET A 327 14.24 12.67 1.18
CA MET A 327 14.94 13.25 0.03
C MET A 327 14.68 14.75 -0.08
N VAL A 328 13.42 15.18 -0.05
CA VAL A 328 13.05 16.61 -0.18
C VAL A 328 13.59 17.42 1.00
N ALA A 329 13.53 16.91 2.22
CA ALA A 329 14.10 17.59 3.38
C ALA A 329 15.62 17.77 3.26
N GLU A 330 16.34 16.76 2.77
CA GLU A 330 17.78 16.84 2.51
C GLU A 330 18.11 17.83 1.40
N LEU A 331 17.32 17.86 0.32
CA LEU A 331 17.46 18.82 -0.75
C LEU A 331 17.28 20.26 -0.24
N ILE A 332 16.25 20.51 0.57
CA ILE A 332 15.96 21.83 1.16
C ILE A 332 17.09 22.28 2.10
N ALA A 333 17.72 21.34 2.82
CA ALA A 333 18.86 21.63 3.70
C ALA A 333 20.19 21.84 2.93
N GLY A 334 20.17 21.80 1.59
CA GLY A 334 21.35 22.00 0.75
C GLY A 334 22.17 20.73 0.48
N GLY A 335 21.61 19.55 0.75
CA GLY A 335 22.22 18.27 0.44
C GLY A 335 22.07 17.85 -1.03
N HIS A 336 22.61 16.69 -1.36
CA HIS A 336 22.60 16.09 -2.69
C HIS A 336 22.04 14.65 -2.66
N PRO A 337 20.75 14.48 -2.33
CA PRO A 337 20.15 13.15 -2.24
C PRO A 337 19.99 12.52 -3.63
N HIS A 338 19.87 11.20 -3.68
CA HIS A 338 19.48 10.49 -4.88
C HIS A 338 17.97 10.58 -5.11
N ALA A 339 17.56 10.61 -6.37
CA ALA A 339 16.15 10.55 -6.72
C ALA A 339 15.56 9.19 -6.31
N VAL A 340 14.27 9.19 -6.00
CA VAL A 340 13.54 7.96 -5.70
C VAL A 340 13.17 7.26 -7.02
N GLU A 341 13.81 6.14 -7.31
CA GLU A 341 13.52 5.34 -8.50
C GLU A 341 12.27 4.47 -8.28
N PRO A 342 11.15 4.72 -9.01
CA PRO A 342 9.89 4.01 -8.78
C PRO A 342 9.99 2.49 -8.94
N ASP A 343 10.80 2.02 -9.90
CA ASP A 343 10.98 0.60 -10.22
C ASP A 343 11.76 -0.15 -9.10
N SER A 344 12.42 0.56 -8.17
CA SER A 344 13.14 -0.03 -7.04
C SER A 344 12.32 -0.08 -5.75
N ILE A 345 11.04 0.31 -5.80
CA ILE A 345 10.15 0.33 -4.63
C ILE A 345 9.34 -0.95 -4.60
N ALA A 346 9.42 -1.70 -3.50
CA ALA A 346 8.61 -2.91 -3.35
C ALA A 346 7.12 -2.59 -3.15
N GLY A 347 6.25 -3.34 -3.83
CA GLY A 347 4.82 -3.44 -3.56
C GLY A 347 4.51 -4.66 -2.67
N CYS A 348 3.56 -4.52 -1.75
CA CYS A 348 3.13 -5.59 -0.86
C CYS A 348 1.60 -5.63 -0.73
N THR A 349 1.02 -6.81 -0.86
CA THR A 349 -0.39 -7.10 -0.53
C THR A 349 -0.44 -8.14 0.58
N TYR A 350 -1.04 -7.78 1.70
CA TYR A 350 -0.96 -8.56 2.95
C TYR A 350 -2.18 -9.48 3.13
N CYS A 351 -2.62 -10.07 2.03
CA CYS A 351 -3.63 -11.13 2.03
C CYS A 351 -3.03 -12.47 2.46
N HIS A 352 -3.85 -13.51 2.48
CA HIS A 352 -3.38 -14.88 2.68
C HIS A 352 -3.69 -15.74 1.44
N PRO A 353 -2.69 -16.24 0.70
CA PRO A 353 -1.24 -16.02 0.89
C PRO A 353 -0.83 -14.58 0.58
N GLN A 354 0.29 -14.12 1.17
CA GLN A 354 0.79 -12.76 0.95
C GLN A 354 1.41 -12.65 -0.45
N VAL A 355 1.49 -11.43 -0.99
CA VAL A 355 2.14 -11.11 -2.27
C VAL A 355 3.10 -9.95 -2.08
N ALA A 356 4.30 -10.06 -2.67
CA ALA A 356 5.28 -8.98 -2.68
C ALA A 356 6.06 -8.97 -3.99
N SER A 357 6.40 -7.79 -4.49
CA SER A 357 7.18 -7.65 -5.72
C SER A 357 8.04 -6.39 -5.71
N VAL A 358 9.13 -6.41 -6.47
CA VAL A 358 9.98 -5.24 -6.76
C VAL A 358 10.53 -5.37 -8.17
N GLY A 359 10.68 -4.25 -8.89
CA GLY A 359 11.24 -4.24 -10.23
C GLY A 359 10.25 -4.61 -11.33
N LEU A 360 10.81 -5.06 -12.45
CA LEU A 360 10.07 -5.36 -13.67
C LEU A 360 9.45 -6.74 -13.59
N THR A 361 8.17 -6.85 -13.97
CA THR A 361 7.56 -8.13 -14.33
C THR A 361 8.26 -8.75 -15.54
N GLU A 362 8.09 -10.05 -15.75
CA GLU A 362 8.69 -10.73 -16.91
C GLU A 362 8.25 -10.09 -18.24
N ALA A 363 6.97 -9.71 -18.35
CA ALA A 363 6.43 -9.05 -19.53
C ALA A 363 7.05 -7.66 -19.74
N GLN A 364 7.14 -6.84 -18.68
CA GLN A 364 7.75 -5.51 -18.78
C GLN A 364 9.24 -5.57 -19.14
N ALA A 365 9.99 -6.56 -18.64
CA ALA A 365 11.38 -6.74 -18.99
C ALA A 365 11.53 -7.05 -20.50
N LYS A 366 10.70 -7.96 -21.03
CA LYS A 366 10.67 -8.26 -22.49
C LYS A 366 10.25 -7.04 -23.32
N ASP A 367 9.22 -6.31 -22.89
CA ASP A 367 8.73 -5.11 -23.58
C ASP A 367 9.77 -3.99 -23.62
N LYS A 368 10.61 -3.89 -22.58
CA LYS A 368 11.78 -2.98 -22.54
C LYS A 368 12.98 -3.50 -23.36
N GLY A 369 12.88 -4.67 -24.00
CA GLY A 369 13.90 -5.22 -24.90
C GLY A 369 15.01 -6.02 -24.24
N TYR A 370 14.88 -6.36 -22.95
CA TYR A 370 15.84 -7.22 -22.27
C TYR A 370 15.76 -8.66 -22.80
N LYS A 371 16.92 -9.30 -22.95
CA LYS A 371 16.99 -10.76 -23.03
C LYS A 371 17.09 -11.24 -21.59
N ILE A 372 16.19 -12.12 -21.16
CA ILE A 372 16.05 -12.42 -19.74
C ILE A 372 16.32 -13.87 -19.40
N LYS A 373 16.74 -14.08 -18.16
CA LYS A 373 16.70 -15.36 -17.46
C LYS A 373 15.67 -15.28 -16.34
N VAL A 374 14.93 -16.36 -16.12
CA VAL A 374 13.83 -16.40 -15.14
C VAL A 374 13.98 -17.64 -14.30
N GLY A 375 14.04 -17.46 -12.99
CA GLY A 375 14.09 -18.56 -12.03
C GLY A 375 12.86 -18.61 -11.15
N ARG A 376 12.50 -19.80 -10.72
CA ARG A 376 11.30 -20.11 -9.93
C ARG A 376 11.64 -21.14 -8.89
N PHE A 377 11.34 -20.83 -7.63
CA PHE A 377 11.43 -21.82 -6.56
C PHE A 377 10.10 -21.95 -5.81
N PRO A 378 9.50 -23.15 -5.75
CA PRO A 378 8.23 -23.36 -5.08
C PRO A 378 8.41 -23.55 -3.57
N PHE A 379 7.45 -23.09 -2.77
CA PHE A 379 7.50 -23.22 -1.30
C PHE A 379 7.55 -24.67 -0.82
N ILE A 380 7.00 -25.62 -1.58
CA ILE A 380 7.04 -27.06 -1.25
C ILE A 380 8.46 -27.64 -1.26
N GLY A 381 9.42 -27.00 -1.93
CA GLY A 381 10.84 -27.39 -1.89
C GLY A 381 11.59 -26.89 -0.64
N ASN A 382 10.97 -26.03 0.18
CA ASN A 382 11.61 -25.44 1.35
C ASN A 382 11.19 -26.11 2.66
N GLY A 383 12.16 -26.69 3.38
CA GLY A 383 11.90 -27.40 4.64
C GLY A 383 11.27 -26.52 5.74
N LYS A 384 11.62 -25.22 5.80
CA LYS A 384 11.01 -24.29 6.77
C LYS A 384 9.54 -24.01 6.46
N ALA A 385 9.19 -23.83 5.19
CA ALA A 385 7.81 -23.64 4.75
C ALA A 385 6.93 -24.86 5.08
N ILE A 386 7.45 -26.07 4.83
CA ILE A 386 6.77 -27.32 5.20
C ILE A 386 6.56 -27.40 6.73
N ALA A 387 7.59 -27.11 7.52
CA ALA A 387 7.51 -27.14 8.98
C ALA A 387 6.53 -26.10 9.56
N MET A 388 6.31 -24.99 8.86
CA MET A 388 5.31 -23.98 9.21
C MET A 388 3.87 -24.38 8.83
N GLY A 389 3.69 -25.45 8.04
CA GLY A 389 2.40 -25.80 7.43
C GLY A 389 2.02 -24.87 6.27
N GLU A 390 2.96 -24.12 5.70
CA GLU A 390 2.71 -23.08 4.70
C GLU A 390 3.48 -23.38 3.40
N ALA A 391 3.28 -24.57 2.84
CA ALA A 391 4.02 -25.05 1.67
C ALA A 391 3.48 -24.54 0.31
N GLU A 392 2.46 -23.67 0.31
CA GLU A 392 1.85 -23.11 -0.89
C GLU A 392 2.45 -21.73 -1.18
N GLY A 393 3.17 -21.60 -2.30
CA GLY A 393 3.78 -20.35 -2.72
C GLY A 393 4.86 -20.54 -3.78
N MET A 394 5.42 -19.42 -4.25
CA MET A 394 6.52 -19.37 -5.21
C MET A 394 7.31 -18.07 -5.06
N ILE A 395 8.63 -18.16 -5.22
CA ILE A 395 9.51 -17.01 -5.52
C ILE A 395 9.90 -17.09 -6.99
N LYS A 396 9.74 -15.97 -7.71
CA LYS A 396 10.13 -15.80 -9.10
C LYS A 396 11.10 -14.63 -9.21
N THR A 397 12.22 -14.82 -9.89
CA THR A 397 13.22 -13.78 -10.16
C THR A 397 13.42 -13.62 -11.67
N VAL A 398 13.75 -12.39 -12.09
CA VAL A 398 13.97 -12.02 -13.47
C VAL A 398 15.32 -11.31 -13.54
N PHE A 399 16.22 -11.82 -14.38
CA PHE A 399 17.57 -11.31 -14.57
C PHE A 399 17.82 -10.91 -16.03
N ASP A 400 18.68 -9.91 -16.26
CA ASP A 400 19.21 -9.65 -17.58
C ASP A 400 20.24 -10.74 -17.95
N ASP A 401 20.03 -11.43 -19.08
CA ASP A 401 20.90 -12.51 -19.57
C ASP A 401 22.29 -12.00 -19.96
N LYS A 402 22.44 -10.70 -20.25
CA LYS A 402 23.71 -10.13 -20.68
C LYS A 402 24.58 -9.68 -19.52
N THR A 403 24.00 -8.97 -18.54
CA THR A 403 24.77 -8.38 -17.43
C THR A 403 24.67 -9.18 -16.14
N GLY A 404 23.67 -10.04 -16.00
CA GLY A 404 23.39 -10.70 -14.74
C GLY A 404 22.57 -9.86 -13.75
N GLU A 405 22.21 -8.62 -14.09
CA GLU A 405 21.49 -7.71 -13.20
C GLU A 405 20.11 -8.26 -12.78
N LEU A 406 19.76 -8.12 -11.49
CA LEU A 406 18.42 -8.40 -10.99
C LEU A 406 17.39 -7.36 -11.49
N LEU A 407 16.67 -7.71 -12.55
CA LEU A 407 15.62 -6.88 -13.16
C LEU A 407 14.30 -6.89 -12.41
N GLY A 408 14.00 -7.91 -11.60
CA GLY A 408 12.79 -7.96 -10.80
C GLY A 408 12.65 -9.24 -9.97
N ALA A 409 11.90 -9.16 -8.89
CA ALA A 409 11.55 -10.28 -8.04
C ALA A 409 10.09 -10.22 -7.63
N HIS A 410 9.41 -11.36 -7.70
CA HIS A 410 7.96 -11.49 -7.55
C HIS A 410 7.65 -12.71 -6.70
N MET A 411 6.90 -12.53 -5.63
CA MET A 411 6.80 -13.50 -4.54
C MET A 411 5.35 -13.67 -4.10
N ILE A 412 4.95 -14.92 -3.84
CA ILE A 412 3.68 -15.27 -3.22
C ILE A 412 3.86 -16.40 -2.22
N GLY A 413 3.31 -16.25 -1.02
CA GLY A 413 3.42 -17.27 0.02
C GLY A 413 3.48 -16.65 1.43
N ALA A 414 3.81 -17.47 2.42
CA ALA A 414 3.98 -16.99 3.79
C ALA A 414 5.21 -16.08 3.92
N GLU A 415 5.03 -14.97 4.66
CA GLU A 415 6.08 -14.01 5.03
C GLU A 415 6.82 -13.32 3.88
N VAL A 416 6.34 -13.43 2.63
CA VAL A 416 7.04 -12.82 1.48
C VAL A 416 7.14 -11.29 1.58
N THR A 417 6.23 -10.63 2.32
CA THR A 417 6.31 -9.19 2.54
C THR A 417 7.47 -8.78 3.45
N GLU A 418 8.02 -9.70 4.24
CA GLU A 418 9.24 -9.49 5.03
C GLU A 418 10.49 -9.93 4.25
N LEU A 419 10.38 -10.97 3.41
CA LEU A 419 11.52 -11.48 2.63
C LEU A 419 11.95 -10.53 1.50
N ILE A 420 11.00 -9.84 0.86
CA ILE A 420 11.22 -8.99 -0.33
C ILE A 420 12.31 -7.92 -0.12
N GLN A 421 12.55 -7.50 1.13
CA GLN A 421 13.55 -6.49 1.47
C GLN A 421 14.94 -6.83 0.91
N GLY A 422 15.32 -8.12 0.88
CA GLY A 422 16.64 -8.53 0.42
C GLY A 422 16.85 -8.20 -1.06
N TYR A 423 15.80 -8.34 -1.88
CA TYR A 423 15.81 -7.94 -3.28
C TYR A 423 15.74 -6.43 -3.47
N VAL A 424 15.07 -5.69 -2.58
CA VAL A 424 15.11 -4.22 -2.59
C VAL A 424 16.54 -3.72 -2.35
N VAL A 425 17.24 -4.26 -1.35
CA VAL A 425 18.64 -3.93 -1.09
C VAL A 425 19.53 -4.33 -2.26
N GLY A 426 19.36 -5.56 -2.78
CA GLY A 426 20.13 -6.04 -3.94
C GLY A 426 19.99 -5.12 -5.16
N ARG A 427 18.76 -4.70 -5.49
CA ARG A 427 18.53 -3.73 -6.57
C ARG A 427 19.19 -2.38 -6.32
N GLN A 428 19.14 -1.87 -5.09
CA GLN A 428 19.78 -0.59 -4.75
C GLN A 428 21.31 -0.64 -4.90
N LEU A 429 21.90 -1.84 -4.78
CA LEU A 429 23.32 -2.12 -4.96
C LEU A 429 23.67 -2.57 -6.38
N GLU A 430 22.70 -2.59 -7.30
CA GLU A 430 22.87 -3.11 -8.68
C GLU A 430 23.45 -4.55 -8.68
N THR A 431 23.00 -5.36 -7.73
CA THR A 431 23.44 -6.74 -7.54
C THR A 431 23.13 -7.62 -8.75
N THR A 432 24.04 -8.54 -9.04
CA THR A 432 23.91 -9.56 -10.08
C THR A 432 23.53 -10.92 -9.50
N GLU A 433 23.26 -11.90 -10.37
CA GLU A 433 23.09 -13.29 -10.00
C GLU A 433 24.30 -13.83 -9.22
N GLU A 434 25.52 -13.42 -9.55
CA GLU A 434 26.74 -13.97 -8.97
C GLU A 434 26.84 -13.66 -7.48
N GLU A 435 26.61 -12.41 -7.04
CA GLU A 435 26.62 -12.10 -5.61
C GLU A 435 25.51 -12.83 -4.86
N LEU A 436 24.32 -12.98 -5.47
CA LEU A 436 23.21 -13.70 -4.85
C LEU A 436 23.51 -15.20 -4.73
N MET A 437 24.07 -15.84 -5.75
CA MET A 437 24.43 -17.26 -5.74
C MET A 437 25.54 -17.58 -4.74
N HIS A 438 26.47 -16.66 -4.53
CA HIS A 438 27.62 -16.83 -3.63
C HIS A 438 27.33 -16.41 -2.18
N ALA A 439 26.19 -15.78 -1.91
CA ALA A 439 25.77 -15.47 -0.55
C ALA A 439 25.37 -16.73 0.23
N VAL A 440 25.71 -16.76 1.52
CA VAL A 440 25.36 -17.86 2.42
C VAL A 440 24.05 -17.53 3.14
N PHE A 441 22.98 -18.23 2.77
CA PHE A 441 21.67 -18.10 3.43
C PHE A 441 21.59 -19.02 4.66
N PRO A 442 20.99 -18.55 5.78
CA PRO A 442 20.80 -19.37 6.97
C PRO A 442 19.82 -20.53 6.71
N HIS A 443 20.11 -21.71 7.27
CA HIS A 443 19.28 -22.91 7.17
C HIS A 443 18.78 -23.40 8.55
N PRO A 444 17.50 -23.81 8.71
CA PRO A 444 16.42 -23.69 7.74
C PRO A 444 15.70 -22.33 7.83
N THR A 445 15.53 -21.62 6.71
CA THR A 445 14.77 -20.36 6.62
C THR A 445 13.96 -20.26 5.33
N LEU A 446 12.92 -19.42 5.33
CA LEU A 446 12.16 -19.13 4.11
C LEU A 446 13.02 -18.38 3.08
N SER A 447 14.02 -17.62 3.53
CA SER A 447 14.92 -16.89 2.64
C SER A 447 15.76 -17.78 1.72
N GLU A 448 15.95 -19.06 2.02
CA GLU A 448 16.65 -20.00 1.12
C GLU A 448 15.96 -20.11 -0.25
N MET A 449 14.64 -19.92 -0.31
CA MET A 449 13.91 -19.90 -1.58
C MET A 449 14.32 -18.73 -2.48
N MET A 450 14.79 -17.63 -1.89
CA MET A 450 15.32 -16.51 -2.66
C MET A 450 16.58 -16.97 -3.41
N HIS A 451 17.52 -17.58 -2.69
CA HIS A 451 18.74 -18.15 -3.26
C HIS A 451 18.46 -19.20 -4.32
N GLU A 452 17.61 -20.18 -4.04
CA GLU A 452 17.27 -21.24 -4.99
C GLU A 452 16.58 -20.69 -6.24
N SER A 453 15.74 -19.64 -6.13
CA SER A 453 15.13 -19.01 -7.31
C SER A 453 16.17 -18.34 -8.20
N VAL A 454 17.28 -17.83 -7.64
CA VAL A 454 18.38 -17.29 -8.44
C VAL A 454 19.13 -18.42 -9.14
N LEU A 455 19.43 -19.51 -8.42
CA LEU A 455 20.08 -20.69 -8.99
C LEU A 455 19.26 -21.32 -10.13
N ASP A 456 17.94 -21.41 -9.99
CA ASP A 456 17.02 -21.93 -11.01
C ASP A 456 17.08 -21.12 -12.32
N ALA A 457 17.23 -19.80 -12.25
CA ALA A 457 17.35 -18.95 -13.44
C ALA A 457 18.55 -19.31 -14.34
N TYR A 458 19.51 -20.06 -13.80
CA TYR A 458 20.76 -20.45 -14.44
C TYR A 458 21.00 -21.97 -14.41
N ASP A 459 19.96 -22.79 -14.25
CA ASP A 459 20.03 -24.25 -14.26
C ASP A 459 20.96 -24.82 -13.15
N ARG A 460 21.05 -24.13 -12.01
CA ARG A 460 21.92 -24.48 -10.86
C ARG A 460 21.16 -24.82 -9.57
N VAL A 461 19.83 -24.86 -9.63
CA VAL A 461 18.96 -25.15 -8.48
C VAL A 461 19.30 -26.51 -7.85
N ILE A 462 19.23 -26.59 -6.52
CA ILE A 462 19.68 -27.77 -5.76
C ILE A 462 18.49 -28.54 -5.19
N HIS A 463 17.48 -27.84 -4.68
CA HIS A 463 16.42 -28.43 -3.84
C HIS A 463 15.03 -28.45 -4.49
N ILE A 464 14.95 -28.70 -5.81
CA ILE A 464 13.68 -28.74 -6.57
C ILE A 464 13.16 -30.15 -6.86
#